data_AF-A0AAW9MSB6-F1
#
_entry.id   AF-A0AAW9MSB6-F1
#
_cell.length_a   1.000
_cell.length_b   1.000
_cell.length_c   1.000
_cell.angle_alpha   90.00
_cell.angle_beta   90.00
_cell.angle_gamma   90.00
#
_symmetry.space_group_name_H-M   'P 1'
#
loop_
_entity.id
_entity.type
_entity.pdbx_description
1 polymer ?
#
loop_
_entity_poly.entity_id
_entity_poly.type
_entity_poly.pdbx_seq_one_letter_code
_entity_poly.pdbx_strand_id
1 'polypeptide(L)'
;MENLREDLELIEVVYENENKKATLTFLDEEKGQVLEVAFNKQIYDNDKNEYIDDEEKAKKVDEWCKEYFETTFDKLSDCVGVKKDVYCYDRFNSLWESVVVEKFDKEDEGKIFETTIKSIEDDGKGVHIYFEHEGKLYESKMMYADYIEVKKQWFTNPQKKERQYKKFKDKFGVEVKDAEKIVGKNIMVEVKVAFKKFTYAEIKKPKWA
;
A
#
# COMPACT_ATOMS: atom_id res chain seq x y z
N MET A 1 -3.63 -18.62 2.49
CA MET A 1 -4.08 -18.53 3.89
C MET A 1 -5.00 -17.35 3.93
N GLU A 2 -6.25 -17.55 4.35
CA GLU A 2 -7.14 -16.43 4.64
C GLU A 2 -6.53 -15.65 5.79
N ASN A 3 -6.07 -14.45 5.46
CA ASN A 3 -5.58 -13.44 6.38
C ASN A 3 -6.72 -12.82 7.20
N LEU A 4 -7.99 -13.20 6.97
CA LEU A 4 -9.14 -12.69 7.69
C LEU A 4 -9.42 -13.51 8.95
N ARG A 5 -9.70 -12.82 10.06
CA ARG A 5 -10.23 -13.39 11.29
C ARG A 5 -11.54 -12.70 11.62
N GLU A 6 -12.61 -13.47 11.75
CA GLU A 6 -13.97 -12.93 11.79
C GLU A 6 -14.47 -12.73 13.22
N ASP A 7 -15.42 -11.81 13.40
CA ASP A 7 -16.20 -11.62 14.63
C ASP A 7 -15.37 -11.42 15.93
N LEU A 8 -14.22 -10.75 15.83
CA LEU A 8 -13.36 -10.48 16.98
C LEU A 8 -13.87 -9.28 17.79
N GLU A 9 -13.90 -9.42 19.11
CA GLU A 9 -14.37 -8.37 20.02
C GLU A 9 -13.28 -7.33 20.28
N LEU A 10 -13.62 -6.05 20.10
CA LEU A 10 -12.78 -4.93 20.52
C LEU A 10 -12.80 -4.82 22.04
N ILE A 11 -11.70 -5.15 22.71
CA ILE A 11 -11.62 -5.17 24.18
C ILE A 11 -11.00 -3.92 24.78
N GLU A 12 -10.22 -3.17 24.01
CA GLU A 12 -9.53 -1.97 24.49
C GLU A 12 -9.25 -0.99 23.35
N VAL A 13 -9.27 0.30 23.67
CA VAL A 13 -8.78 1.38 22.79
C VAL A 13 -7.82 2.26 23.59
N VAL A 14 -6.57 2.35 23.13
CA VAL A 14 -5.54 3.19 23.75
C VAL A 14 -5.18 4.34 22.82
N TYR A 15 -5.21 5.57 23.34
CA TYR A 15 -4.79 6.75 22.60
C TYR A 15 -3.33 7.12 22.94
N GLU A 16 -2.53 7.32 21.89
CA GLU A 16 -1.11 7.65 21.95
C GLU A 16 -0.83 8.93 21.15
N ASN A 17 0.39 9.48 21.30
CA ASN A 17 0.86 10.67 20.59
C ASN A 17 -0.10 11.86 20.72
N GLU A 18 -0.46 12.24 21.95
CA GLU A 18 -1.38 13.36 22.21
C GLU A 18 -2.74 13.21 21.50
N ASN A 19 -3.32 12.00 21.55
CA ASN A 19 -4.58 11.64 20.89
C ASN A 19 -4.53 11.75 19.35
N LYS A 20 -3.38 11.48 18.75
CA LYS A 20 -3.21 11.43 17.28
C LYS A 20 -3.18 10.00 16.74
N LYS A 21 -2.94 9.01 17.60
CA LYS A 21 -2.99 7.60 17.28
C LYS A 21 -3.93 6.88 18.25
N ALA A 22 -4.81 6.03 17.72
CA ALA A 22 -5.61 5.10 18.49
C ALA A 22 -5.16 3.68 18.13
N THR A 23 -4.84 2.87 19.13
CA THR A 23 -4.57 1.44 19.00
C THR A 23 -5.80 0.69 19.50
N LEU A 24 -6.45 -0.03 18.60
CA LEU A 24 -7.65 -0.83 18.86
C LEU A 24 -7.23 -2.28 19.04
N THR A 25 -7.58 -2.85 20.17
CA THR A 25 -7.14 -4.18 20.61
C THR A 25 -8.30 -5.16 20.50
N PHE A 26 -8.18 -6.12 19.58
CA PHE A 26 -9.18 -7.17 19.36
C PHE A 26 -8.73 -8.48 19.99
N LEU A 27 -9.67 -9.17 20.64
CA LEU A 27 -9.42 -10.47 21.26
C LEU A 27 -9.80 -11.61 20.32
N ASP A 28 -8.83 -12.46 20.01
CA ASP A 28 -9.03 -13.75 19.35
C ASP A 28 -8.93 -14.85 20.41
N GLU A 29 -10.07 -15.18 21.02
CA GLU A 29 -10.15 -16.19 22.07
C GLU A 29 -9.80 -17.60 21.56
N GLU A 30 -10.17 -17.92 20.32
CA GLU A 30 -9.92 -19.24 19.73
C GLU A 30 -8.43 -19.53 19.64
N LYS A 31 -7.63 -18.52 19.28
CA LYS A 31 -6.17 -18.64 19.18
C LYS A 31 -5.44 -18.15 20.43
N GLY A 32 -6.14 -17.60 21.42
CA GLY A 32 -5.55 -16.98 22.60
C GLY A 32 -4.60 -15.82 22.25
N GLN A 33 -4.99 -15.01 21.26
CA GLN A 33 -4.17 -13.92 20.72
C GLN A 33 -4.86 -12.57 20.85
N VAL A 34 -4.04 -11.54 20.89
CA VAL A 34 -4.48 -10.15 20.85
C VAL A 34 -4.00 -9.54 19.54
N LEU A 35 -4.89 -8.84 18.84
CA LEU A 35 -4.62 -8.23 17.55
C LEU A 35 -4.81 -6.72 17.64
N GLU A 36 -3.76 -5.99 17.30
CA GLU A 36 -3.78 -4.53 17.35
C GLU A 36 -3.98 -3.95 15.94
N VAL A 37 -4.96 -3.05 15.82
CA VAL A 37 -5.19 -2.22 14.64
C VAL A 37 -4.94 -0.76 14.99
N ALA A 38 -4.12 -0.06 14.19
CA ALA A 38 -3.73 1.32 14.47
C ALA A 38 -4.42 2.33 13.54
N PHE A 39 -5.15 3.27 14.13
CA PHE A 39 -5.68 4.45 13.46
C PHE A 39 -4.79 5.65 13.80
N ASN A 40 -3.87 6.00 12.90
CA ASN A 40 -2.91 7.09 13.12
C ASN A 40 -3.20 8.27 12.17
N LYS A 41 -3.48 9.45 12.73
CA LYS A 41 -3.76 10.70 11.99
C LYS A 41 -2.50 11.38 11.44
N GLN A 42 -1.33 10.87 11.77
CA GLN A 42 -0.03 11.43 11.39
C GLN A 42 0.67 10.56 10.35
N ILE A 43 1.61 11.18 9.63
CA ILE A 43 2.56 10.48 8.76
C ILE A 43 3.94 10.52 9.39
N TYR A 44 4.74 9.49 9.12
CA TYR A 44 6.13 9.46 9.58
C TYR A 44 7.03 10.20 8.58
N ASP A 45 7.70 11.25 9.04
CA ASP A 45 8.71 11.99 8.29
C ASP A 45 10.06 11.30 8.49
N ASN A 46 10.56 10.63 7.45
CA ASN A 46 11.84 9.89 7.52
C ASN A 46 13.06 10.82 7.62
N ASP A 47 12.95 12.07 7.17
CA ASP A 47 14.07 13.01 7.20
C ASP A 47 14.22 13.62 8.60
N LYS A 48 13.09 13.84 9.29
CA LYS A 48 13.05 14.35 10.67
C LYS A 48 13.00 13.25 11.74
N ASN A 49 12.76 12.00 11.32
CA ASN A 49 12.63 10.85 12.19
C ASN A 49 11.51 11.03 13.24
N GLU A 50 10.41 11.68 12.86
CA GLU A 50 9.28 12.02 13.73
C GLU A 50 7.92 11.89 13.03
N TYR A 51 6.85 11.77 13.80
CA TYR A 51 5.48 11.85 13.26
C TYR A 51 5.04 13.30 13.12
N ILE A 52 4.52 13.66 11.94
CA ILE A 52 4.00 14.99 11.65
C ILE A 52 2.51 14.93 11.31
N ASP A 53 1.79 15.98 11.69
CA ASP A 53 0.39 16.14 11.34
C ASP A 53 0.21 16.26 9.82
N ASP A 54 -0.76 15.50 9.30
CA ASP A 54 -1.12 15.46 7.89
C ASP A 54 -2.65 15.49 7.74
N GLU A 55 -3.15 16.49 7.01
CA GLU A 55 -4.58 16.75 6.93
C GLU A 55 -5.32 15.67 6.12
N GLU A 56 -4.69 15.14 5.06
CA GLU A 56 -5.28 14.05 4.27
C GLU A 56 -5.37 12.76 5.08
N LYS A 57 -4.30 12.43 5.83
CA LYS A 57 -4.27 11.27 6.71
C LYS A 57 -5.29 11.39 7.83
N ALA A 58 -5.43 12.57 8.46
CA ALA A 58 -6.42 12.81 9.49
C ALA A 58 -7.85 12.61 8.96
N LYS A 59 -8.18 13.17 7.79
CA LYS A 59 -9.48 12.98 7.13
C LYS A 59 -9.76 11.52 6.83
N LYS A 60 -8.77 10.79 6.31
CA LYS A 60 -8.91 9.36 6.02
C LYS A 60 -9.20 8.55 7.28
N VAL A 61 -8.56 8.88 8.39
CA VAL A 61 -8.84 8.22 9.68
C VAL A 61 -10.25 8.56 10.17
N ASP A 62 -10.70 9.80 10.02
CA ASP A 62 -12.08 10.17 10.39
C ASP A 62 -13.12 9.44 9.51
N GLU A 63 -12.84 9.26 8.22
CA GLU A 63 -13.65 8.42 7.33
C GLU A 63 -13.70 6.97 7.81
N TRP A 64 -12.56 6.38 8.20
CA TRP A 64 -12.52 5.03 8.76
C TRP A 64 -13.30 4.90 10.08
N CYS A 65 -13.20 5.88 10.98
CA CYS A 65 -13.97 5.87 12.23
C CYS A 65 -15.47 5.84 11.94
N LYS A 66 -15.91 6.61 10.94
CA LYS A 66 -17.30 6.63 10.50
C LYS A 66 -17.71 5.34 9.81
N GLU A 67 -16.89 4.82 8.90
CA GLU A 67 -17.17 3.62 8.12
C GLU A 67 -17.25 2.36 8.99
N TYR A 68 -16.27 2.17 9.88
CA TYR A 68 -16.17 0.94 10.67
C TYR A 68 -16.89 1.02 12.01
N PHE A 69 -17.05 2.20 12.62
CA PHE A 69 -17.59 2.33 13.97
C PHE A 69 -18.75 3.32 14.10
N GLU A 70 -19.16 3.95 13.01
CA GLU A 70 -20.22 4.97 13.00
C GLU A 70 -20.00 6.11 14.02
N THR A 71 -18.73 6.38 14.33
CA THR A 71 -18.34 7.31 15.40
C THR A 71 -17.20 8.24 14.97
N THR A 72 -16.77 9.11 15.88
CA THR A 72 -15.62 9.99 15.70
C THR A 72 -14.39 9.41 16.38
N PHE A 73 -13.21 9.82 15.92
CA PHE A 73 -11.94 9.30 16.43
C PHE A 73 -11.80 9.38 17.95
N ASP A 74 -12.26 10.48 18.57
CA ASP A 74 -12.21 10.70 20.02
C ASP A 74 -13.15 9.80 20.84
N LYS A 75 -14.09 9.12 20.17
CA LYS A 75 -15.11 8.28 20.77
C LYS A 75 -14.93 6.79 20.46
N LEU A 76 -13.79 6.39 19.91
CA LEU A 76 -13.53 4.97 19.61
C LEU A 76 -13.56 4.09 20.87
N SER A 77 -13.21 4.63 22.03
CA SER A 77 -13.32 3.93 23.32
C SER A 77 -14.76 3.53 23.68
N ASP A 78 -15.76 4.26 23.18
CA ASP A 78 -17.18 3.93 23.41
C ASP A 78 -17.61 2.69 22.60
N CYS A 79 -16.78 2.24 21.66
CA CYS A 79 -17.02 1.07 20.82
C CYS A 79 -16.44 -0.23 21.40
N VAL A 80 -15.87 -0.22 22.60
CA VAL A 80 -15.45 -1.46 23.28
C VAL A 80 -16.65 -2.41 23.42
N GLY A 81 -16.45 -3.67 23.05
CA GLY A 81 -17.49 -4.70 22.93
C GLY A 81 -18.06 -4.88 21.51
N VAL A 82 -17.77 -3.96 20.58
CA VAL A 82 -18.15 -4.14 19.17
C VAL A 82 -17.29 -5.24 18.53
N LYS A 83 -17.92 -6.07 17.72
CA LYS A 83 -17.25 -7.14 16.97
C LYS A 83 -16.93 -6.72 15.53
N LYS A 84 -15.75 -7.10 15.05
CA LYS A 84 -15.27 -6.81 13.69
C LYS A 84 -14.41 -7.94 13.13
N ASP A 85 -14.34 -7.99 11.81
CA ASP A 85 -13.37 -8.82 11.12
C ASP A 85 -12.04 -8.08 11.01
N VAL A 86 -10.94 -8.81 11.21
CA VAL A 86 -9.58 -8.28 11.25
C VAL A 86 -8.71 -9.03 10.24
N TYR A 87 -8.19 -8.29 9.27
CA TYR A 87 -7.17 -8.76 8.35
C TYR A 87 -5.79 -8.72 9.03
N CYS A 88 -5.14 -9.87 9.11
CA CYS A 88 -3.88 -10.10 9.79
C CYS A 88 -2.73 -10.25 8.78
N TYR A 89 -1.73 -9.38 8.88
CA TYR A 89 -0.51 -9.42 8.07
C TYR A 89 0.71 -9.59 8.97
N ASP A 90 1.84 -9.99 8.38
CA ASP A 90 3.08 -10.29 9.13
C ASP A 90 3.56 -9.15 10.04
N ARG A 91 3.24 -7.89 9.70
CA ARG A 91 3.74 -6.70 10.40
C ARG A 91 2.64 -5.78 10.96
N PHE A 92 1.38 -6.02 10.62
CA PHE A 92 0.26 -5.18 11.05
C PHE A 92 -1.07 -5.90 10.89
N ASN A 93 -2.12 -5.40 11.55
CA ASN A 93 -3.50 -5.81 11.30
C ASN A 93 -4.32 -4.62 10.79
N SER A 94 -5.44 -4.90 10.13
CA SER A 94 -6.31 -3.92 9.48
C SER A 94 -7.77 -4.34 9.54
N LEU A 95 -8.70 -3.38 9.52
CA LEU A 95 -10.14 -3.67 9.36
C LEU A 95 -10.57 -3.78 7.90
N TRP A 96 -9.63 -3.61 6.96
CA TRP A 96 -9.85 -3.74 5.52
C TRP A 96 -8.70 -4.51 4.88
N GLU A 97 -9.01 -5.16 3.76
CA GLU A 97 -8.01 -5.83 2.95
C GLU A 97 -7.02 -4.81 2.37
N SER A 98 -5.75 -4.99 2.69
CA SER A 98 -4.63 -4.21 2.17
C SER A 98 -3.81 -5.06 1.19
N VAL A 99 -3.51 -4.47 0.03
CA VAL A 99 -2.52 -5.04 -0.90
C VAL A 99 -1.13 -4.84 -0.30
N VAL A 100 -0.52 -5.92 0.18
CA VAL A 100 0.85 -5.88 0.72
C VAL A 100 1.82 -6.18 -0.40
N VAL A 101 2.59 -5.17 -0.79
CA VAL A 101 3.72 -5.32 -1.71
C VAL A 101 5.03 -5.36 -0.94
N GLU A 102 5.81 -6.38 -1.25
CA GLU A 102 7.16 -6.55 -0.74
C GLU A 102 8.14 -5.61 -1.47
N LYS A 103 9.23 -5.31 -0.76
CA LYS A 103 10.30 -4.46 -1.29
C LYS A 103 11.56 -5.28 -1.44
N PHE A 104 12.28 -5.02 -2.52
CA PHE A 104 13.63 -5.54 -2.67
C PHE A 104 14.59 -4.80 -1.74
N ASP A 105 15.57 -5.51 -1.22
CA ASP A 105 16.65 -4.94 -0.44
C ASP A 105 17.83 -4.59 -1.35
N LYS A 106 18.78 -3.81 -0.83
CA LYS A 106 19.94 -3.38 -1.61
C LYS A 106 20.81 -4.57 -2.06
N GLU A 107 20.81 -5.66 -1.30
CA GLU A 107 21.50 -6.91 -1.62
C GLU A 107 20.91 -7.62 -2.85
N ASP A 108 19.69 -7.25 -3.26
CA ASP A 108 19.05 -7.77 -4.45
C ASP A 108 19.49 -7.04 -5.73
N GLU A 109 20.32 -6.00 -5.64
CA GLU A 109 20.79 -5.24 -6.80
C GLU A 109 21.40 -6.16 -7.87
N GLY A 110 20.88 -6.06 -9.09
CA GLY A 110 21.32 -6.86 -10.23
C GLY A 110 20.68 -8.25 -10.32
N LYS A 111 19.83 -8.67 -9.38
CA LYS A 111 19.03 -9.90 -9.53
C LYS A 111 18.12 -9.76 -10.75
N ILE A 112 18.13 -10.78 -11.60
CA ILE A 112 17.26 -10.90 -12.78
C ILE A 112 16.49 -12.21 -12.68
N PHE A 113 15.17 -12.13 -12.83
CA PHE A 113 14.30 -13.31 -12.80
C PHE A 113 13.12 -13.14 -13.76
N GLU A 114 12.55 -14.28 -14.15
CA GLU A 114 11.29 -14.32 -14.89
C GLU A 114 10.12 -14.50 -13.92
N THR A 115 9.01 -13.84 -14.23
CA THR A 115 7.76 -13.91 -13.49
C THR A 115 6.59 -13.58 -14.42
N THR A 116 5.37 -13.61 -13.90
CA THR A 116 4.13 -13.33 -14.60
C THR A 116 3.45 -12.09 -14.01
N ILE A 117 2.90 -11.25 -14.87
CA ILE A 117 2.08 -10.11 -14.45
C ILE A 117 0.81 -10.62 -13.78
N LYS A 118 0.55 -10.18 -12.54
CA LYS A 118 -0.63 -10.55 -11.76
C LYS A 118 -1.79 -9.58 -11.97
N SER A 119 -1.52 -8.27 -11.94
CA SER A 119 -2.49 -7.22 -12.23
C SER A 119 -1.79 -5.94 -12.67
N ILE A 120 -2.53 -5.05 -13.33
CA ILE A 120 -2.05 -3.71 -13.69
C ILE A 120 -3.13 -2.69 -13.37
N GLU A 121 -2.77 -1.65 -12.62
CA GLU A 121 -3.71 -0.62 -12.15
C GLU A 121 -3.19 0.78 -12.49
N ASP A 122 -4.10 1.70 -12.77
CA ASP A 122 -3.81 3.13 -12.90
C ASP A 122 -4.62 3.90 -11.86
N ASP A 123 -3.93 4.44 -10.86
CA ASP A 123 -4.52 5.11 -9.70
C ASP A 123 -4.70 6.64 -9.91
N GLY A 124 -4.47 7.13 -11.13
CA GLY A 124 -4.47 8.56 -11.43
C GLY A 124 -3.17 9.28 -11.06
N LYS A 125 -2.20 8.60 -10.45
CA LYS A 125 -0.87 9.10 -10.08
C LYS A 125 0.26 8.31 -10.76
N GLY A 126 0.03 7.04 -11.08
CA GLY A 126 0.99 6.15 -11.71
C GLY A 126 0.33 4.90 -12.29
N VAL A 127 1.05 4.21 -13.16
CA VAL A 127 0.68 2.84 -13.59
C VAL A 127 1.46 1.86 -12.72
N HIS A 128 0.74 1.01 -11.97
CA HIS A 128 1.26 0.00 -11.07
C HIS A 128 1.16 -1.38 -11.75
N ILE A 129 2.27 -2.11 -11.78
CA ILE A 129 2.36 -3.45 -12.39
C ILE A 129 2.76 -4.41 -11.27
N TYR A 130 1.82 -5.25 -10.86
CA TYR A 130 2.00 -6.23 -9.80
C TYR A 130 2.42 -7.57 -10.38
N PHE A 131 3.36 -8.25 -9.72
CA PHE A 131 3.87 -9.56 -10.11
C PHE A 131 4.30 -10.38 -8.89
N GLU A 132 4.32 -11.70 -9.00
CA GLU A 132 4.70 -12.59 -7.89
C GLU A 132 6.13 -13.10 -8.02
N HIS A 133 6.91 -13.06 -6.95
CA HIS A 133 8.24 -13.63 -6.90
C HIS A 133 8.43 -14.33 -5.55
N GLU A 134 8.84 -15.59 -5.55
CA GLU A 134 9.02 -16.40 -4.32
C GLU A 134 7.79 -16.42 -3.39
N GLY A 135 6.59 -16.45 -3.98
CA GLY A 135 5.32 -16.45 -3.23
C GLY A 135 4.92 -15.10 -2.64
N LYS A 136 5.67 -14.03 -2.94
CA LYS A 136 5.45 -12.67 -2.47
C LYS A 136 5.03 -11.76 -3.62
N LEU A 137 4.16 -10.80 -3.32
CA LEU A 137 3.70 -9.81 -4.30
C LEU A 137 4.68 -8.63 -4.34
N TYR A 138 5.14 -8.26 -5.52
CA TYR A 138 6.02 -7.10 -5.77
C TYR A 138 5.38 -6.16 -6.79
N GLU A 139 5.90 -4.94 -6.84
CA GLU A 139 5.42 -3.88 -7.72
C GLU A 139 6.55 -3.27 -8.57
N SER A 140 6.23 -2.95 -9.83
CA SER A 140 6.94 -1.94 -10.61
C SER A 140 5.97 -0.81 -10.92
N LYS A 141 6.41 0.44 -10.73
CA LYS A 141 5.54 1.62 -10.92
C LYS A 141 6.10 2.59 -11.93
N MET A 142 5.20 3.16 -12.73
CA MET A 142 5.48 4.24 -13.68
C MET A 142 4.75 5.50 -13.23
N MET A 143 5.30 6.17 -12.21
CA MET A 143 4.71 7.38 -11.63
C MET A 143 4.72 8.54 -12.64
N TYR A 144 3.61 9.28 -12.65
CA TYR A 144 3.43 10.49 -13.44
C TYR A 144 2.82 11.66 -12.64
N ALA A 145 2.48 11.47 -11.37
CA ALA A 145 2.20 12.57 -10.45
C ALA A 145 3.49 13.17 -9.88
N ASP A 146 3.41 14.45 -9.53
CA ASP A 146 4.43 15.20 -8.83
C ASP A 146 3.95 15.52 -7.41
N TYR A 147 4.81 15.30 -6.43
CA TYR A 147 4.57 15.75 -5.06
C TYR A 147 4.92 17.23 -4.96
N ILE A 148 3.95 18.04 -4.57
CA ILE A 148 4.12 19.49 -4.41
C ILE A 148 4.34 19.78 -2.93
N GLU A 149 5.60 19.96 -2.54
CA GLU A 149 6.04 20.10 -1.15
C GLU A 149 5.24 21.15 -0.36
N VAL A 150 5.03 22.33 -0.97
CA VAL A 150 4.27 23.44 -0.34
C VAL A 150 2.85 23.04 0.01
N LYS A 151 2.24 22.14 -0.77
CA LYS A 151 0.88 21.64 -0.55
C LYS A 151 0.85 20.29 0.15
N LYS A 152 2.00 19.65 0.36
CA LYS A 152 2.14 18.27 0.84
C LYS A 152 1.22 17.27 0.13
N GLN A 153 1.02 17.46 -1.17
CA GLN A 153 0.02 16.70 -1.92
C GLN A 153 0.54 16.33 -3.31
N TRP A 154 0.10 15.17 -3.79
CA TRP A 154 0.39 14.68 -5.14
C TRP A 154 -0.56 15.28 -6.17
N PHE A 155 -0.02 15.78 -7.26
CA PHE A 155 -0.79 16.29 -8.39
C PHE A 155 -0.39 15.58 -9.68
N THR A 156 -1.37 15.10 -10.43
CA THR A 156 -1.14 14.51 -11.75
C THR A 156 -0.48 15.53 -12.68
N ASN A 157 0.66 15.18 -13.26
CA ASN A 157 1.32 15.99 -14.28
C ASN A 157 0.94 15.47 -15.67
N PRO A 158 0.13 16.19 -16.47
CA PRO A 158 -0.37 15.70 -17.75
C PRO A 158 0.75 15.36 -18.75
N GLN A 159 1.82 16.16 -18.79
CA GLN A 159 2.95 15.95 -19.69
C GLN A 159 3.80 14.74 -19.26
N LYS A 160 3.90 14.45 -17.96
CA LYS A 160 4.53 13.21 -17.49
C LYS A 160 3.63 12.01 -17.76
N LYS A 161 2.32 12.16 -17.60
CA LYS A 161 1.33 11.10 -17.85
C LYS A 161 1.42 10.61 -19.29
N GLU A 162 1.37 11.52 -20.26
CA GLU A 162 1.50 11.19 -21.68
C GLU A 162 2.83 10.47 -21.97
N ARG A 163 3.95 10.96 -21.39
CA ARG A 163 5.26 10.32 -21.54
C ARG A 163 5.32 8.93 -20.94
N GLN A 164 4.74 8.70 -19.76
CA GLN A 164 4.72 7.37 -19.14
C GLN A 164 3.81 6.41 -19.89
N TYR A 165 2.65 6.87 -20.38
CA TYR A 165 1.76 6.06 -21.21
C TYR A 165 2.44 5.65 -22.52
N LYS A 166 3.18 6.57 -23.15
CA LYS A 166 3.99 6.25 -24.32
C LYS A 166 5.07 5.22 -23.98
N LYS A 167 5.82 5.41 -22.89
CA LYS A 167 6.83 4.44 -22.44
C LYS A 167 6.22 3.06 -22.14
N PHE A 168 5.02 3.02 -21.56
CA PHE A 168 4.29 1.78 -21.31
C PHE A 168 3.96 1.08 -22.63
N LYS A 169 3.40 1.81 -23.60
CA LYS A 169 3.11 1.31 -24.95
C LYS A 169 4.37 0.84 -25.68
N ASP A 170 5.45 1.59 -25.63
CA ASP A 170 6.72 1.24 -26.29
C ASP A 170 7.36 -0.01 -25.64
N LYS A 171 7.16 -0.19 -24.33
CA LYS A 171 7.68 -1.33 -23.55
C LYS A 171 6.84 -2.59 -23.72
N PHE A 172 5.52 -2.48 -23.69
CA PHE A 172 4.61 -3.63 -23.64
C PHE A 172 3.77 -3.84 -24.90
N GLY A 173 3.87 -2.97 -25.91
CA GLY A 173 3.13 -3.10 -27.16
C GLY A 173 1.62 -2.88 -27.03
N VAL A 174 1.11 -2.52 -25.85
CA VAL A 174 -0.31 -2.27 -25.57
C VAL A 174 -0.51 -0.91 -24.88
N GLU A 175 -1.66 -0.29 -25.09
CA GLU A 175 -2.01 0.95 -24.38
C GLU A 175 -2.38 0.65 -22.92
N VAL A 176 -2.24 1.63 -22.03
CA VAL A 176 -2.58 1.47 -20.60
C VAL A 176 -4.04 1.06 -20.41
N LYS A 177 -4.96 1.62 -21.22
CA LYS A 177 -6.39 1.24 -21.21
C LYS A 177 -6.66 -0.23 -21.60
N ASP A 178 -5.68 -0.87 -22.24
CA ASP A 178 -5.71 -2.24 -22.73
C ASP A 178 -4.78 -3.16 -21.92
N ALA A 179 -4.29 -2.69 -20.76
CA ALA A 179 -3.29 -3.38 -19.95
C ALA A 179 -3.73 -4.77 -19.47
N GLU A 180 -5.03 -5.01 -19.29
CA GLU A 180 -5.58 -6.33 -18.96
C GLU A 180 -5.17 -7.43 -19.96
N LYS A 181 -4.91 -7.08 -21.23
CA LYS A 181 -4.49 -8.04 -22.26
C LYS A 181 -3.11 -8.66 -22.03
N ILE A 182 -2.34 -8.12 -21.10
CA ILE A 182 -0.99 -8.60 -20.78
C ILE A 182 -0.89 -9.19 -19.37
N VAL A 183 -1.98 -9.16 -18.59
CA VAL A 183 -2.08 -9.92 -17.35
C VAL A 183 -1.93 -11.41 -17.67
N GLY A 184 -1.19 -12.14 -16.84
CA GLY A 184 -0.84 -13.55 -17.09
C GLY A 184 0.32 -13.75 -18.08
N LYS A 185 0.87 -12.70 -18.70
CA LYS A 185 2.07 -12.83 -19.55
C LYS A 185 3.36 -12.81 -18.75
N ASN A 186 4.34 -13.58 -19.24
CA ASN A 186 5.67 -13.61 -18.65
C ASN A 186 6.45 -12.33 -18.96
N ILE A 187 7.18 -11.87 -17.95
CA ILE A 187 8.06 -10.70 -17.97
C ILE A 187 9.39 -11.07 -17.32
N MET A 188 10.42 -10.32 -17.69
CA MET A 188 11.73 -10.38 -17.03
C MET A 188 11.91 -9.11 -16.20
N VAL A 189 12.25 -9.30 -14.94
CA VAL A 189 12.44 -8.22 -13.96
C VAL A 189 13.91 -8.18 -13.58
N GLU A 190 14.49 -6.98 -13.58
CA GLU A 190 15.80 -6.69 -12.98
C GLU A 190 15.61 -5.77 -11.78
N VAL A 191 16.19 -6.12 -10.63
CA VAL A 191 16.23 -5.25 -9.47
C VAL A 191 17.36 -4.24 -9.62
N LYS A 192 17.03 -2.95 -9.54
CA LYS A 192 17.98 -1.85 -9.68
C LYS A 192 17.95 -0.92 -8.48
N VAL A 193 19.04 -0.18 -8.28
CA VAL A 193 19.16 0.81 -7.20
C VAL A 193 19.34 2.21 -7.79
N ALA A 194 18.35 3.08 -7.56
CA ALA A 194 18.44 4.50 -7.86
C ALA A 194 19.11 5.26 -6.71
N PHE A 195 19.95 6.25 -7.03
CA PHE A 195 20.65 7.11 -6.06
C PHE A 195 21.44 6.32 -4.98
N LYS A 196 21.89 5.09 -5.31
CA LYS A 196 22.58 4.17 -4.38
C LYS A 196 21.78 3.79 -3.12
N LYS A 197 20.48 4.11 -3.08
CA LYS A 197 19.61 4.00 -1.90
C LYS A 197 18.26 3.33 -2.19
N PHE A 198 17.62 3.64 -3.31
CA PHE A 198 16.24 3.23 -3.57
C PHE A 198 16.18 2.06 -4.55
N THR A 199 15.90 0.88 -4.04
CA THR A 199 15.65 -0.33 -4.82
C THR A 199 14.33 -0.21 -5.58
N TYR A 200 14.31 -0.69 -6.83
CA TYR A 200 13.11 -0.76 -7.64
C TYR A 200 13.19 -1.89 -8.66
N ALA A 201 12.04 -2.43 -9.03
CA ALA A 201 11.91 -3.44 -10.06
C ALA A 201 11.81 -2.78 -11.45
N GLU A 202 12.78 -3.05 -12.32
CA GLU A 202 12.72 -2.68 -13.74
C GLU A 202 12.25 -3.87 -14.57
N ILE A 203 11.04 -3.75 -15.14
CA ILE A 203 10.56 -4.71 -16.14
C ILE A 203 11.26 -4.43 -17.47
N LYS A 204 11.96 -5.44 -18.00
CA LYS A 204 12.56 -5.43 -19.33
C LYS A 204 11.49 -5.50 -20.42
N LYS A 205 11.79 -4.96 -21.60
CA LYS A 205 10.90 -5.06 -22.76
C LYS A 205 10.63 -6.55 -23.06
N PRO A 206 9.39 -7.04 -22.92
CA PRO A 206 9.09 -8.44 -23.16
C PRO A 206 9.20 -8.80 -24.65
N LYS A 207 9.49 -10.06 -24.97
CA LYS A 207 9.64 -10.51 -26.38
C LYS A 207 8.34 -10.44 -27.18
N TRP A 208 7.20 -10.46 -26.51
CA TRP A 208 5.87 -10.44 -27.12
C TRP A 208 5.33 -9.02 -27.37
N ALA A 209 6.08 -7.99 -26.96
CA ALA A 209 5.71 -6.59 -27.06
C ALA A 209 6.05 -5.98 -28.43
#